data_AF-A0A336K6G4-F1
#
_entry.id   AF-A0A336K6G4-F1
#
_cell.length_a   1.000
_cell.length_b   1.000
_cell.length_c   1.000
_cell.angle_alpha   90.00
_cell.angle_beta   90.00
_cell.angle_gamma   90.00
#
_symmetry.space_group_name_H-M   'P 1'
#
loop_
_entity.id
_entity.type
_entity.pdbx_description
1 polymer ?
#
loop_
_entity_poly.entity_id
_entity_poly.type
_entity_poly.pdbx_seq_one_letter_code
_entity_poly.pdbx_strand_id
1 'polypeptide(L)'
;MSVDLSHYLRALNVKYIRKPFYQTLDDHISDEAGYVDNNSTLPIGSPTRSSPHSQGSESGERFSRKVFVGGLPPDIDEGEIEKIPTKLKRLLRFGKKLTFPVHLKSNQTKIAFGMTVHQHEITSSFRRHGPLVVDWPHKAESKSYFPPKGYAFLLFQDESSVQHLIDNCMVEEDKLYICVSSPTIKNKPVQIRPWRLSDADFVLDASMPLDPRKTVFVGGVPRPLKAVELAMIMDRLYRGVCYAGIDTDPELKYPKGAGRVAFSNQQSYIAAISARFVQLQHGDIDKRVEVKPYVLDDQMCDECQGQRCGGKFAPFFCANVTCLQYYCEHCWAAIHSRQGREYHKPLVKEGADRPRAVPFRWC
;
A
#
# COMPACT_ATOMS: atom_id res chain seq x y z
N MET A 1 38.55 15.03 1.31
CA MET A 1 39.14 14.27 2.43
C MET A 1 38.06 13.39 3.03
N SER A 2 37.99 12.11 2.63
CA SER A 2 37.04 11.15 3.19
C SER A 2 37.52 10.70 4.57
N VAL A 3 36.73 10.95 5.61
CA VAL A 3 37.04 10.46 6.94
C VAL A 3 36.48 9.04 7.05
N ASP A 4 37.37 8.05 7.09
CA ASP A 4 37.02 6.66 7.34
C ASP A 4 36.55 6.49 8.80
N LEU A 5 35.24 6.32 8.96
CA LEU A 5 34.55 6.18 10.25
C LEU A 5 34.33 4.70 10.64
N SER A 6 34.88 3.74 9.89
CA SER A 6 34.77 2.31 10.17
C SER A 6 35.26 1.94 11.59
N HIS A 7 36.24 2.69 12.10
CA HIS A 7 36.77 2.54 13.45
C HIS A 7 35.81 3.06 14.54
N TYR A 8 35.00 4.08 14.25
CA TYR A 8 34.03 4.66 15.19
C TYR A 8 32.82 3.73 15.40
N LEU A 9 32.38 3.04 14.34
CA LEU A 9 31.28 2.08 14.39
C LEU A 9 31.66 0.79 15.15
N ARG A 10 32.92 0.33 15.07
CA ARG A 10 33.42 -0.78 15.90
C ARG A 10 33.45 -0.45 17.40
N ALA A 11 33.76 0.80 17.76
CA ALA A 11 33.86 1.23 19.15
C ALA A 11 32.50 1.30 19.88
N LEU A 12 31.41 1.53 19.14
CA LEU A 12 30.04 1.50 19.69
C LEU A 12 29.49 0.08 19.90
N ASN A 13 30.11 -0.94 19.27
CA ASN A 13 29.61 -2.31 19.24
C ASN A 13 29.95 -3.15 20.50
N VAL A 14 30.70 -2.61 21.47
CA VAL A 14 31.26 -3.41 22.59
C VAL A 14 30.56 -3.17 23.94
N LYS A 15 29.69 -2.17 24.12
CA LYS A 15 29.14 -1.85 25.46
C LYS A 15 27.62 -1.83 25.64
N TYR A 16 26.83 -2.05 24.59
CA TYR A 16 25.36 -2.15 24.73
C TYR A 16 24.79 -3.36 23.95
N ILE A 17 25.21 -4.56 24.34
CA ILE A 17 24.42 -5.77 24.05
C ILE A 17 23.28 -5.81 25.09
N ARG A 18 22.19 -5.09 24.80
CA ARG A 18 20.85 -5.57 25.13
C ARG A 18 20.18 -5.91 23.81
N LYS A 19 19.70 -7.15 23.72
CA LYS A 19 19.08 -7.80 22.56
C LYS A 19 18.25 -6.83 21.70
N PRO A 20 18.36 -6.85 20.35
CA PRO A 20 17.52 -6.01 19.50
C PRO A 20 16.05 -6.39 19.68
N PHE A 21 15.27 -5.47 20.23
CA PHE A 21 13.84 -5.61 20.53
C PHE A 21 12.95 -5.37 19.29
N TYR A 22 13.47 -5.58 18.07
CA TYR A 22 12.78 -5.19 16.83
C TYR A 22 12.02 -6.35 16.15
N GLN A 23 11.88 -7.49 16.82
CA GLN A 23 11.37 -8.72 16.24
C GLN A 23 9.82 -8.83 16.21
N THR A 24 9.08 -7.79 16.61
CA THR A 24 7.61 -7.87 16.83
C THR A 24 6.81 -6.74 16.17
N LEU A 25 7.40 -5.95 15.26
CA LEU A 25 6.67 -4.85 14.61
C LEU A 25 5.86 -5.29 13.38
N ASP A 26 6.24 -6.39 12.74
CA ASP A 26 5.55 -6.94 11.57
C ASP A 26 4.25 -7.71 11.97
N ASP A 27 4.22 -8.31 13.17
CA ASP A 27 3.06 -9.09 13.68
C ASP A 27 1.78 -8.26 13.84
N HIS A 28 1.91 -6.95 14.03
CA HIS A 28 0.78 -6.06 14.35
C HIS A 28 0.43 -5.06 13.23
N ILE A 29 0.87 -5.32 11.99
CA ILE A 29 0.31 -4.71 10.76
C ILE A 29 -0.91 -5.51 10.27
N SER A 30 -1.35 -6.49 11.06
CA SER A 30 -2.37 -7.49 10.68
C SER A 30 -3.81 -7.05 10.93
N ASP A 31 -4.06 -6.06 11.79
CA ASP A 31 -5.41 -5.65 12.15
C ASP A 31 -5.68 -4.25 11.62
N GLU A 32 -6.26 -4.20 10.42
CA GLU A 32 -7.25 -3.22 9.97
C GLU A 32 -7.51 -3.57 8.50
N ALA A 33 -8.40 -4.56 8.32
CA ALA A 33 -9.15 -4.70 7.08
C ALA A 33 -10.03 -3.46 6.95
N GLY A 34 -9.43 -2.36 6.48
CA GLY A 34 -10.18 -1.21 6.00
C GLY A 34 -11.15 -1.74 4.95
N TYR A 35 -12.43 -1.44 5.15
CA TYR A 35 -13.53 -1.71 4.23
C TYR A 35 -13.06 -1.45 2.80
N VAL A 36 -12.76 -2.52 2.07
CA VAL A 36 -12.31 -2.43 0.68
C VAL A 36 -13.58 -2.18 -0.13
N ASP A 37 -13.80 -0.92 -0.48
CA ASP A 37 -14.74 -0.58 -1.54
C ASP A 37 -14.26 -1.30 -2.81
N ASN A 38 -15.03 -2.29 -3.26
CA ASN A 38 -14.74 -3.16 -4.42
C ASN A 38 -14.76 -2.43 -5.77
N ASN A 39 -14.50 -1.12 -5.82
CA ASN A 39 -14.90 -0.28 -6.95
C ASN A 39 -13.77 0.46 -7.67
N SER A 40 -12.60 -0.17 -7.77
CA SER A 40 -11.57 0.27 -8.72
C SER A 40 -10.99 -0.91 -9.50
N THR A 41 -11.81 -1.46 -10.38
CA THR A 41 -11.37 -2.32 -11.50
C THR A 41 -10.43 -1.49 -12.39
N LEU A 42 -9.12 -1.69 -12.24
CA LEU A 42 -8.15 -1.27 -13.24
C LEU A 42 -8.34 -2.20 -14.45
N PRO A 43 -8.57 -1.68 -15.67
CA PRO A 43 -8.72 -2.53 -16.83
C PRO A 43 -7.42 -3.30 -17.06
N ILE A 44 -7.55 -4.61 -17.30
CA ILE A 44 -6.56 -5.35 -18.09
C ILE A 44 -6.66 -4.77 -19.50
N GLY A 45 -5.99 -3.65 -19.72
CA GLY A 45 -5.68 -3.22 -21.07
C GLY A 45 -4.86 -4.34 -21.71
N SER A 46 -5.27 -4.78 -22.90
CA SER A 46 -4.53 -5.72 -23.72
C SER A 46 -3.03 -5.40 -23.63
N PRO A 47 -2.13 -6.35 -23.35
CA PRO A 47 -0.72 -6.10 -23.52
C PRO A 47 -0.55 -5.81 -25.02
N THR A 48 -0.41 -4.53 -25.37
CA THR A 48 0.27 -4.17 -26.61
C THR A 48 1.56 -4.96 -26.60
N ARG A 49 1.76 -5.74 -27.66
CA ARG A 49 2.89 -6.64 -27.88
C ARG A 49 4.20 -5.85 -27.97
N SER A 50 4.62 -5.27 -26.88
CA SER A 50 5.92 -4.66 -26.69
C SER A 50 6.63 -5.44 -25.60
N SER A 51 7.35 -6.45 -26.03
CA SER A 51 8.53 -6.94 -25.32
C SER A 51 9.32 -5.72 -24.81
N PRO A 52 9.82 -5.71 -23.55
CA PRO A 52 10.71 -4.64 -23.11
C PRO A 52 12.09 -4.94 -23.70
N HIS A 53 12.27 -4.66 -24.98
CA HIS A 53 13.58 -4.42 -25.56
C HIS A 53 13.47 -3.26 -26.54
N SER A 54 14.16 -2.18 -26.17
CA SER A 54 14.58 -1.02 -26.95
C SER A 54 13.48 -0.19 -27.63
N GLN A 55 13.13 0.96 -27.04
CA GLN A 55 13.62 2.28 -27.47
C GLN A 55 12.95 3.41 -26.64
N GLY A 56 13.78 4.22 -25.98
CA GLY A 56 13.37 5.38 -25.18
C GLY A 56 14.34 5.59 -24.00
N SER A 57 15.25 6.54 -24.14
CA SER A 57 16.39 6.81 -23.26
C SER A 57 16.00 7.45 -21.91
N GLU A 58 15.60 6.62 -20.94
CA GLU A 58 15.84 6.82 -19.49
C GLU A 58 16.11 5.44 -18.88
N SER A 59 17.37 4.98 -18.92
CA SER A 59 17.79 3.68 -18.40
C SER A 59 17.96 3.70 -16.87
N GLY A 60 16.96 4.23 -16.16
CA GLY A 60 16.94 4.30 -14.70
C GLY A 60 15.93 3.32 -14.10
N GLU A 61 16.27 2.75 -12.95
CA GLU A 61 15.28 2.06 -12.12
C GLU A 61 14.23 3.07 -11.63
N ARG A 62 12.96 2.66 -11.67
CA ARG A 62 11.83 3.54 -11.36
C ARG A 62 11.19 3.20 -10.03
N PHE A 63 10.76 4.22 -9.29
CA PHE A 63 10.27 4.07 -7.92
C PHE A 63 8.95 4.81 -7.66
N SER A 64 8.15 4.26 -6.75
CA SER A 64 7.01 4.97 -6.19
C SER A 64 7.47 6.21 -5.43
N ARG A 65 6.72 7.29 -5.57
CA ARG A 65 6.88 8.51 -4.77
C ARG A 65 6.57 8.31 -3.28
N LYS A 66 5.95 7.18 -2.91
CA LYS A 66 5.69 6.79 -1.53
C LYS A 66 6.77 5.80 -1.06
N VAL A 67 7.43 6.13 0.03
CA VAL A 67 8.55 5.36 0.60
C VAL A 67 8.24 5.05 2.06
N PHE A 68 8.45 3.81 2.49
CA PHE A 68 8.34 3.44 3.90
C PHE A 68 9.64 3.75 4.64
N VAL A 69 9.51 4.25 5.87
CA VAL A 69 10.62 4.51 6.79
C VAL A 69 10.33 3.85 8.14
N GLY A 70 11.19 2.93 8.58
CA GLY A 70 11.03 2.20 9.83
C GLY A 70 12.14 2.50 10.85
N GLY A 71 11.83 2.36 12.13
CA GLY A 71 12.82 2.49 13.22
C GLY A 71 13.08 3.92 13.67
N LEU A 72 12.18 4.87 13.38
CA LEU A 72 12.30 6.27 13.79
C LEU A 72 12.60 6.41 15.30
N PRO A 73 13.41 7.39 15.72
CA PRO A 73 13.60 7.70 17.14
C PRO A 73 12.26 7.99 17.83
N PRO A 74 11.99 7.43 19.02
CA PRO A 74 10.74 7.69 19.74
C PRO A 74 10.64 9.15 20.22
N ASP A 75 11.78 9.80 20.42
CA ASP A 75 11.99 11.15 20.98
C ASP A 75 12.11 12.26 19.91
N ILE A 76 11.90 11.94 18.63
CA ILE A 76 11.80 12.94 17.55
C ILE A 76 10.58 13.88 17.73
N ASP A 77 9.84 13.70 18.81
CA ASP A 77 8.66 14.43 19.26
C ASP A 77 8.94 15.42 20.42
N GLU A 78 10.05 15.29 21.18
CA GLU A 78 10.29 15.99 22.46
C GLU A 78 10.85 17.43 22.32
N GLY A 79 10.58 18.11 21.21
CA GLY A 79 10.91 19.53 21.04
C GLY A 79 9.85 20.47 21.63
N GLU A 80 10.17 21.14 22.75
CA GLU A 80 9.54 22.38 23.29
C GLU A 80 8.32 22.29 24.25
N ILE A 81 8.02 21.17 24.92
CA ILE A 81 7.01 21.15 26.02
C ILE A 81 7.63 21.55 27.39
N GLU A 82 8.94 21.54 27.52
CA GLU A 82 9.64 21.94 28.76
C GLU A 82 9.79 23.45 28.94
N LYS A 83 9.58 24.27 27.91
CA LYS A 83 9.72 25.73 28.03
C LYS A 83 8.45 26.48 28.41
N ILE A 84 7.32 25.80 28.60
CA ILE A 84 6.11 26.45 29.14
C ILE A 84 6.37 26.77 30.62
N PRO A 85 6.43 28.06 31.02
CA PRO A 85 6.67 28.43 32.41
C PRO A 85 5.64 27.74 33.31
N THR A 86 6.10 27.13 34.39
CA THR A 86 5.30 26.35 35.36
C THR A 86 4.03 27.07 35.86
N LYS A 87 3.98 28.41 35.76
CA LYS A 87 2.81 29.24 36.03
C LYS A 87 1.61 28.96 35.10
N LEU A 88 1.82 28.65 33.81
CA LEU A 88 0.73 28.37 32.86
C LEU A 88 0.18 26.93 32.98
N LYS A 89 1.02 25.96 33.36
CA LYS A 89 0.59 24.56 33.61
C LYS A 89 -0.41 24.47 34.78
N ARG A 90 -0.32 25.39 35.75
CA ARG A 90 -1.21 25.43 36.93
C ARG A 90 -2.59 26.03 36.62
N LEU A 91 -2.67 26.98 35.67
CA LEU A 91 -3.93 27.62 35.27
C LEU A 91 -4.79 26.74 34.37
N LEU A 92 -4.21 25.80 33.61
CA LEU A 92 -4.96 24.87 32.76
C LEU A 92 -5.52 23.65 33.51
N ARG A 93 -5.06 23.35 34.74
CA ARG A 93 -5.57 22.22 35.55
C ARG A 93 -6.85 22.54 36.34
N PHE A 94 -7.20 23.81 36.51
CA PHE A 94 -8.45 24.23 37.12
C PHE A 94 -9.25 24.95 36.04
N GLY A 95 -10.20 24.25 35.41
CA GLY A 95 -10.98 24.71 34.25
C GLY A 95 -11.75 26.03 34.42
N LYS A 96 -11.03 27.14 34.55
CA LYS A 96 -11.56 28.49 34.51
C LYS A 96 -11.27 29.07 33.13
N LYS A 97 -12.33 29.40 32.38
CA LYS A 97 -12.24 30.23 31.18
C LYS A 97 -11.59 31.57 31.57
N LEU A 98 -10.38 31.82 31.08
CA LEU A 98 -9.76 33.14 31.14
C LEU A 98 -10.32 33.97 29.97
N THR A 99 -11.26 34.86 30.27
CA THR A 99 -11.62 35.98 29.40
C THR A 99 -10.53 37.06 29.56
N PHE A 100 -9.74 37.29 28.51
CA PHE A 100 -8.79 38.40 28.47
C PHE A 100 -9.50 39.68 28.03
N PRO A 101 -9.30 40.83 28.69
CA PRO A 101 -9.80 42.11 28.19
C PRO A 101 -8.96 42.56 26.99
N VAL A 102 -9.67 42.91 25.92
CA VAL A 102 -9.15 43.53 24.70
C VAL A 102 -8.58 44.90 25.05
N HIS A 103 -7.27 45.11 24.95
CA HIS A 103 -6.64 46.37 24.52
C HIS A 103 -5.11 46.22 24.44
N LEU A 104 -4.60 46.01 23.23
CA LEU A 104 -3.24 46.41 22.85
C LEU A 104 -3.25 46.77 21.37
N LYS A 105 -2.89 48.02 21.10
CA LYS A 105 -2.90 48.68 19.80
C LYS A 105 -1.69 48.24 18.97
N SER A 106 -1.96 48.16 17.66
CA SER A 106 -1.07 48.37 16.50
C SER A 106 0.25 47.60 16.37
N ASN A 107 0.33 46.97 15.19
CA ASN A 107 1.51 46.66 14.38
C ASN A 107 2.39 45.46 14.77
N GLN A 108 2.48 44.54 13.80
CA GLN A 108 3.51 43.51 13.61
C GLN A 108 3.67 42.47 14.71
N THR A 109 2.80 41.45 14.73
CA THR A 109 3.20 40.03 14.65
C THR A 109 1.96 39.15 14.56
N LYS A 110 1.53 38.82 13.33
CA LYS A 110 0.80 37.57 13.11
C LYS A 110 1.87 36.47 13.11
N ILE A 111 2.26 36.02 14.31
CA ILE A 111 3.04 34.78 14.41
C ILE A 111 2.10 33.69 13.94
N ALA A 112 2.42 33.10 12.80
CA ALA A 112 1.75 31.93 12.25
C ALA A 112 1.96 30.75 13.22
N PHE A 113 1.11 30.66 14.26
CA PHE A 113 0.99 29.51 15.14
C PHE A 113 0.22 28.38 14.43
N GLY A 114 0.78 27.90 13.32
CA GLY A 114 0.20 26.86 12.47
C GLY A 114 1.22 25.92 11.84
N MET A 115 2.48 25.96 12.24
CA MET A 115 3.49 24.98 11.82
C MET A 115 4.05 24.27 13.05
N THR A 116 3.45 23.13 13.35
CA THR A 116 3.77 22.27 14.49
C THR A 116 5.16 21.66 14.30
N VAL A 117 6.03 21.85 15.29
CA VAL A 117 7.46 21.47 15.30
C VAL A 117 7.69 19.96 15.08
N HIS A 118 6.68 19.11 15.27
CA HIS A 118 6.78 17.64 15.31
C HIS A 118 6.96 16.92 13.96
N GLN A 119 6.33 17.40 12.88
CA GLN A 119 6.58 16.90 11.51
C GLN A 119 7.88 17.49 10.95
N HIS A 120 8.29 18.65 11.46
CA HIS A 120 9.39 19.43 10.91
C HIS A 120 10.73 18.70 11.06
N GLU A 121 10.97 17.89 12.08
CA GLU A 121 12.23 17.18 12.25
C GLU A 121 12.41 16.04 11.23
N ILE A 122 11.38 15.22 11.02
CA ILE A 122 11.37 14.18 9.97
C ILE A 122 11.44 14.87 8.60
N THR A 123 10.58 15.86 8.34
CA THR A 123 10.61 16.60 7.08
C THR A 123 11.99 17.23 6.86
N SER A 124 12.59 17.89 7.85
CA SER A 124 13.93 18.49 7.73
C SER A 124 15.01 17.45 7.42
N SER A 125 14.93 16.26 8.03
CA SER A 125 15.88 15.17 7.78
C SER A 125 15.85 14.68 6.34
N PHE A 126 14.66 14.63 5.71
CA PHE A 126 14.48 14.08 4.37
C PHE A 126 14.33 15.12 3.26
N ARG A 127 14.04 16.39 3.60
CA ARG A 127 13.81 17.49 2.63
C ARG A 127 15.02 17.81 1.78
N ARG A 128 16.22 17.44 2.24
CA ARG A 128 17.46 17.53 1.44
C ARG A 128 17.42 16.72 0.14
N HIS A 129 16.56 15.69 0.06
CA HIS A 129 16.40 14.86 -1.13
C HIS A 129 15.32 15.41 -2.08
N GLY A 130 14.41 16.23 -1.57
CA GLY A 130 13.38 16.92 -2.35
C GLY A 130 12.15 17.29 -1.51
N PRO A 131 11.17 18.01 -2.09
CA PRO A 131 9.91 18.32 -1.42
C PRO A 131 9.11 17.06 -1.09
N LEU A 132 8.64 16.94 0.16
CA LEU A 132 7.88 15.76 0.60
C LEU A 132 6.81 16.10 1.64
N VAL A 133 5.86 15.18 1.79
CA VAL A 133 4.87 15.13 2.88
C VAL A 133 5.12 13.86 3.69
N VAL A 134 5.06 13.96 5.02
CA VAL A 134 5.18 12.80 5.92
C VAL A 134 3.79 12.35 6.35
N ASP A 135 3.49 11.07 6.19
CA ASP A 135 2.19 10.47 6.52
C ASP A 135 2.35 9.19 7.36
N TRP A 136 1.33 8.85 8.15
CA TRP A 136 1.24 7.60 8.89
C TRP A 136 -0.22 7.25 9.20
N PRO A 137 -0.54 5.96 9.46
CA PRO A 137 -1.91 5.55 9.73
C PRO A 137 -2.56 6.32 10.90
N HIS A 138 -3.85 6.65 10.76
CA HIS A 138 -4.66 7.39 11.74
C HIS A 138 -4.14 8.80 12.11
N LYS A 139 -3.24 9.40 11.31
CA LYS A 139 -2.74 10.77 11.54
C LYS A 139 -3.85 11.84 11.60
N ALA A 140 -4.91 11.67 10.81
CA ALA A 140 -6.03 12.62 10.75
C ALA A 140 -7.07 12.42 11.87
N GLU A 141 -7.16 11.20 12.40
CA GLU A 141 -8.21 10.79 13.34
C GLU A 141 -7.71 10.81 14.79
N SER A 142 -6.49 10.32 15.00
CA SER A 142 -5.79 10.48 16.26
C SER A 142 -5.17 11.88 16.25
N LYS A 143 -5.37 12.69 17.30
CA LYS A 143 -4.56 13.89 17.54
C LYS A 143 -3.09 13.53 17.87
N SER A 144 -2.63 12.34 17.47
CA SER A 144 -1.28 11.84 17.66
C SER A 144 -0.38 12.47 16.60
N TYR A 145 0.52 13.31 17.06
CA TYR A 145 1.54 13.96 16.24
C TYR A 145 2.71 13.03 15.89
N PHE A 146 2.68 11.78 16.39
CA PHE A 146 3.72 10.79 16.18
C PHE A 146 3.16 9.52 15.53
N PRO A 147 3.91 8.89 14.60
CA PRO A 147 3.57 7.57 14.09
C PRO A 147 3.62 6.50 15.19
N PRO A 148 2.49 5.87 15.55
CA PRO A 148 2.52 4.79 16.50
C PRO A 148 3.47 3.70 15.99
N LYS A 149 4.37 3.24 16.86
CA LYS A 149 5.33 2.15 16.58
C LYS A 149 6.58 2.52 15.75
N GLY A 150 6.87 3.82 15.56
CA GLY A 150 8.17 4.29 15.06
C GLY A 150 8.42 4.05 13.57
N TYR A 151 7.38 4.14 12.73
CA TYR A 151 7.52 4.10 11.27
C TYR A 151 6.64 5.15 10.58
N ALA A 152 7.05 5.68 9.43
CA ALA A 152 6.26 6.64 8.66
C ALA A 152 6.34 6.34 7.16
N PHE A 153 5.54 7.06 6.39
CA PHE A 153 5.63 7.12 4.93
C PHE A 153 6.09 8.51 4.49
N LEU A 154 7.08 8.55 3.61
CA LEU A 154 7.49 9.77 2.90
C LEU A 154 6.80 9.79 1.54
N LEU A 155 6.09 10.86 1.23
CA LEU A 155 5.43 11.10 -0.05
C LEU A 155 6.15 12.24 -0.74
N PHE A 156 7.05 11.91 -1.66
CA PHE A 156 7.79 12.89 -2.45
C PHE A 156 6.93 13.49 -3.56
N GLN A 157 7.21 14.73 -3.94
CA GLN A 157 6.59 15.33 -5.12
C GLN A 157 7.12 14.69 -6.40
N ASP A 158 8.43 14.40 -6.46
CA ASP A 158 9.11 13.91 -7.65
C ASP A 158 9.75 12.53 -7.43
N GLU A 159 9.72 11.68 -8.46
CA GLU A 159 10.37 10.36 -8.47
C GLU A 159 11.90 10.47 -8.33
N SER A 160 12.51 11.48 -8.92
CA SER A 160 13.96 11.75 -8.79
C SER A 160 14.39 12.01 -7.34
N SER A 161 13.50 12.54 -6.50
CA SER A 161 13.78 12.74 -5.07
C SER A 161 13.92 11.42 -4.32
N VAL A 162 13.16 10.39 -4.75
CA VAL A 162 13.28 9.03 -4.21
C VAL A 162 14.60 8.40 -4.64
N GLN A 163 15.00 8.58 -5.90
CA GLN A 163 16.30 8.13 -6.37
C GLN A 163 17.44 8.78 -5.57
N HIS A 164 17.42 10.11 -5.41
CA HIS A 164 18.41 10.81 -4.59
C HIS A 164 18.42 10.33 -3.12
N LEU A 165 17.28 9.94 -2.55
CA LEU A 165 17.23 9.34 -1.22
C LEU A 165 17.96 7.99 -1.21
N ILE A 166 17.67 7.12 -2.17
CA ILE A 166 18.28 5.79 -2.32
C ILE A 166 19.79 5.90 -2.49
N ASP A 167 20.26 6.81 -3.35
CA ASP A 167 21.69 7.01 -3.63
C ASP A 167 22.49 7.47 -2.41
N ASN A 168 21.82 8.04 -1.40
CA ASN A 168 22.42 8.48 -0.14
C ASN A 168 22.21 7.50 1.02
N CYS A 169 21.55 6.35 0.78
CA CYS A 169 21.38 5.31 1.78
C CYS A 169 22.64 4.44 1.90
N MET A 170 22.90 3.98 3.11
CA MET A 170 23.82 2.88 3.40
C MET A 170 23.11 1.56 3.05
N VAL A 171 23.80 0.65 2.37
CA VAL A 171 23.26 -0.67 2.02
C VAL A 171 23.87 -1.72 2.94
N GLU A 172 23.02 -2.48 3.63
CA GLU A 172 23.42 -3.60 4.49
C GLU A 172 22.44 -4.75 4.31
N GLU A 173 22.93 -5.95 3.96
CA GLU A 173 22.09 -7.14 3.72
C GLU A 173 20.89 -6.89 2.78
N ASP A 174 21.11 -6.18 1.66
CA ASP A 174 20.06 -5.80 0.69
C ASP A 174 18.97 -4.87 1.26
N LYS A 175 19.21 -4.27 2.43
CA LYS A 175 18.34 -3.27 3.05
C LYS A 175 19.01 -1.90 2.99
N LEU A 176 18.18 -0.87 2.82
CA LEU A 176 18.63 0.52 2.79
C LEU A 176 18.44 1.16 4.15
N TYR A 177 19.45 1.91 4.59
CA TYR A 177 19.44 2.65 5.84
C TYR A 177 19.92 4.07 5.64
N ILE A 178 19.35 5.01 6.40
CA ILE A 178 19.87 6.37 6.48
C ILE A 178 19.89 6.80 7.94
N CYS A 179 20.91 7.57 8.33
CA CYS A 179 21.01 8.06 9.70
C CYS A 179 20.11 9.28 9.88
N VAL A 180 19.24 9.23 10.89
CA VAL A 180 18.49 10.39 11.37
C VAL A 180 18.90 10.70 12.81
N SER A 181 18.84 11.97 13.19
CA SER A 181 19.11 12.41 14.55
C SER A 181 17.90 13.13 15.10
N SER A 182 17.60 12.88 16.36
CA SER A 182 16.62 13.57 17.19
C SER A 182 17.35 14.37 18.30
N PRO A 183 16.64 15.12 19.15
CA PRO A 183 17.26 15.83 20.28
C PRO A 183 18.06 14.88 21.19
N THR A 184 17.53 13.67 21.43
CA THR A 184 17.99 12.73 22.44
C THR A 184 18.80 11.57 21.84
N ILE A 185 18.56 11.20 20.58
CA ILE A 185 19.31 10.15 19.86
C ILE A 185 20.04 10.73 18.64
N LYS A 186 21.35 10.53 18.55
CA LYS A 186 22.15 10.96 17.39
C LYS A 186 22.45 9.79 16.47
N ASN A 187 22.40 10.04 15.16
CA ASN A 187 22.79 9.12 14.09
C ASN A 187 22.14 7.73 14.19
N LYS A 188 20.84 7.68 14.52
CA LYS A 188 20.09 6.43 14.53
C LYS A 188 19.89 5.96 13.09
N PRO A 189 20.33 4.75 12.72
CA PRO A 189 19.99 4.18 11.42
C PRO A 189 18.48 3.88 11.37
N VAL A 190 17.80 4.45 10.39
CA VAL A 190 16.40 4.13 10.09
C VAL A 190 16.34 3.42 8.76
N GLN A 191 15.46 2.42 8.67
CA GLN A 191 15.33 1.60 7.48
C GLN A 191 14.49 2.33 6.44
N ILE A 192 14.98 2.40 5.20
CA ILE A 192 14.29 2.95 4.05
C ILE A 192 13.85 1.80 3.15
N ARG A 193 12.57 1.75 2.78
CA ARG A 193 12.01 0.72 1.90
C ARG A 193 11.25 1.40 0.76
N PRO A 194 11.93 1.70 -0.37
CA PRO A 194 11.26 2.20 -1.55
C PRO A 194 10.49 1.08 -2.25
N TRP A 195 9.43 1.43 -2.97
CA TRP A 195 8.73 0.48 -3.84
C TRP A 195 9.20 0.66 -5.28
N ARG A 196 9.78 -0.39 -5.86
CA ARG A 196 10.20 -0.40 -7.25
C ARG A 196 9.00 -0.65 -8.16
N LEU A 197 8.82 0.17 -9.19
CA LEU A 197 7.64 0.07 -10.05
C LEU A 197 7.60 -1.25 -10.84
N SER A 198 8.77 -1.80 -11.20
CA SER A 198 8.86 -3.10 -11.89
C SER A 198 8.47 -4.29 -11.02
N ASP A 199 8.39 -4.13 -9.69
CA ASP A 199 8.01 -5.22 -8.79
C ASP A 199 6.47 -5.39 -8.71
N ALA A 200 5.71 -4.51 -9.36
CA ALA A 200 4.25 -4.53 -9.37
C ALA A 200 3.64 -5.55 -10.32
N ASP A 201 4.34 -5.97 -11.37
CA ASP A 201 3.82 -6.89 -12.38
C ASP A 201 4.89 -7.92 -12.76
N PHE A 202 4.50 -9.17 -12.91
CA PHE A 202 5.40 -10.25 -13.29
C PHE A 202 4.71 -11.24 -14.23
N VAL A 203 5.34 -11.48 -15.38
CA VAL A 203 4.91 -12.48 -16.36
C VAL A 203 5.84 -13.68 -16.23
N LEU A 204 5.29 -14.83 -15.83
CA LEU A 204 6.04 -16.08 -15.69
C LEU A 204 6.25 -16.75 -17.05
N ASP A 205 5.22 -16.73 -17.90
CA ASP A 205 5.26 -17.28 -19.25
C ASP A 205 4.59 -16.32 -20.24
N ALA A 206 5.42 -15.65 -21.05
CA ALA A 206 4.99 -14.67 -22.04
C ALA A 206 4.43 -15.30 -23.33
N SER A 207 4.55 -16.62 -23.50
CA SER A 207 4.03 -17.33 -24.68
C SER A 207 2.54 -17.60 -24.59
N MET A 208 1.98 -17.60 -23.38
CA MET A 208 0.58 -17.92 -23.12
C MET A 208 -0.29 -16.66 -23.10
N PRO A 209 -1.43 -16.65 -23.81
CA PRO A 209 -2.35 -15.53 -23.76
C PRO A 209 -2.96 -15.40 -22.36
N LEU A 210 -2.98 -14.17 -21.83
CA LEU A 210 -3.64 -13.87 -20.56
C LEU A 210 -5.15 -13.85 -20.76
N ASP A 211 -5.86 -14.68 -20.01
CA ASP A 211 -7.31 -14.71 -19.97
C ASP A 211 -7.81 -14.07 -18.66
N PRO A 212 -8.40 -12.87 -18.72
CA PRO A 212 -8.96 -12.20 -17.55
C PRO A 212 -9.97 -13.05 -16.78
N ARG A 213 -10.67 -13.99 -17.44
CA ARG A 213 -11.67 -14.85 -16.80
C ARG A 213 -11.06 -15.99 -15.97
N LYS A 214 -9.75 -16.25 -16.12
CA LYS A 214 -8.98 -17.21 -15.32
C LYS A 214 -8.09 -16.51 -14.30
N THR A 215 -8.44 -15.28 -13.94
CA THR A 215 -7.72 -14.48 -12.95
C THR A 215 -8.42 -14.55 -11.61
N VAL A 216 -7.63 -14.70 -10.55
CA VAL A 216 -8.10 -14.61 -9.16
C VAL A 216 -7.62 -13.32 -8.53
N PHE A 217 -8.45 -12.73 -7.69
CA PHE A 217 -8.09 -11.68 -6.75
C PHE A 217 -7.54 -12.30 -5.46
N VAL A 218 -6.46 -11.75 -4.94
CA VAL A 218 -5.82 -12.16 -3.69
C VAL A 218 -5.82 -10.98 -2.73
N GLY A 219 -6.68 -11.02 -1.72
CA GLY A 219 -6.85 -9.99 -0.72
C GLY A 219 -6.01 -10.24 0.53
N GLY A 220 -5.42 -9.17 1.09
CA GLY A 220 -4.63 -9.23 2.33
C GLY A 220 -3.15 -9.54 2.13
N VAL A 221 -2.66 -9.48 0.88
CA VAL A 221 -1.25 -9.66 0.51
C VAL A 221 -0.33 -8.75 1.35
N PRO A 222 0.78 -9.24 1.92
CA PRO A 222 1.75 -8.40 2.60
C PRO A 222 2.28 -7.30 1.66
N ARG A 223 2.29 -6.03 2.10
CA ARG A 223 2.74 -4.90 1.27
C ARG A 223 4.17 -5.02 0.72
N PRO A 224 5.11 -5.68 1.42
CA PRO A 224 6.44 -5.94 0.87
C PRO A 224 6.50 -6.97 -0.26
N LEU A 225 5.49 -7.84 -0.38
CA LEU A 225 5.50 -8.96 -1.31
C LEU A 225 5.49 -8.44 -2.75
N LYS A 226 6.43 -8.93 -3.55
CA LYS A 226 6.57 -8.59 -4.97
C LYS A 226 5.69 -9.50 -5.84
N ALA A 227 5.35 -9.03 -7.04
CA ALA A 227 4.56 -9.81 -8.00
C ALA A 227 5.23 -11.15 -8.35
N VAL A 228 6.56 -11.16 -8.50
CA VAL A 228 7.33 -12.39 -8.76
C VAL A 228 7.17 -13.40 -7.62
N GLU A 229 7.22 -12.97 -6.38
CA GLU A 229 7.09 -13.85 -5.22
C GLU A 229 5.68 -14.44 -5.13
N LEU A 230 4.66 -13.59 -5.34
CA LEU A 230 3.27 -14.04 -5.40
C LEU A 230 3.06 -15.08 -6.52
N ALA A 231 3.62 -14.85 -7.70
CA ALA A 231 3.55 -15.79 -8.82
C ALA A 231 4.17 -17.15 -8.46
N MET A 232 5.37 -17.14 -7.88
CA MET A 232 6.10 -18.37 -7.53
C MET A 232 5.41 -19.17 -6.43
N ILE A 233 4.86 -18.49 -5.41
CA ILE A 233 4.08 -19.16 -4.35
C ILE A 233 2.83 -19.82 -4.94
N MET A 234 2.07 -19.07 -5.74
CA MET A 234 0.82 -19.56 -6.31
C MET A 234 1.06 -20.66 -7.36
N ASP A 235 2.14 -20.59 -8.14
CA ASP A 235 2.51 -21.64 -9.09
C ASP A 235 2.93 -22.92 -8.36
N ARG A 236 3.65 -22.82 -7.24
CA ARG A 236 3.98 -23.99 -6.42
C ARG A 236 2.73 -24.71 -5.90
N LEU A 237 1.70 -23.94 -5.53
CA LEU A 237 0.46 -24.48 -4.94
C LEU A 237 -0.50 -25.05 -5.98
N TYR A 238 -0.72 -24.34 -7.09
CA TYR A 238 -1.80 -24.65 -8.04
C TYR A 238 -1.32 -24.95 -9.46
N ARG A 239 -0.04 -24.67 -9.75
CA ARG A 239 0.58 -24.74 -11.09
C ARG A 239 -0.09 -23.81 -12.10
N GLY A 240 0.57 -23.66 -13.25
CA GLY A 240 -0.02 -23.03 -14.43
C GLY A 240 -0.28 -21.54 -14.25
N VAL A 241 0.42 -20.87 -13.33
CA VAL A 241 0.40 -19.40 -13.25
C VAL A 241 1.12 -18.84 -14.47
N CYS A 242 0.51 -17.89 -15.17
CA CYS A 242 1.17 -17.19 -16.28
C CYS A 242 1.54 -15.75 -15.92
N TYR A 243 0.83 -15.15 -14.97
CA TYR A 243 1.03 -13.77 -14.58
C TYR A 243 0.59 -13.53 -13.14
N ALA A 244 1.28 -12.62 -12.45
CA ALA A 244 0.83 -12.03 -11.21
C ALA A 244 1.04 -10.52 -11.21
N GLY A 245 0.18 -9.80 -10.50
CA GLY A 245 0.30 -8.37 -10.28
C GLY A 245 -0.04 -7.99 -8.85
N ILE A 246 0.62 -6.97 -8.32
CA ILE A 246 0.30 -6.33 -7.05
C ILE A 246 -0.58 -5.12 -7.35
N ASP A 247 -1.70 -5.03 -6.64
CA ASP A 247 -2.59 -3.89 -6.78
C ASP A 247 -1.98 -2.68 -6.06
N THR A 248 -1.76 -1.62 -6.84
CA THR A 248 -1.12 -0.40 -6.38
C THR A 248 -2.06 0.78 -6.43
N ASP A 249 -1.73 1.82 -5.66
CA ASP A 249 -2.44 3.08 -5.72
C ASP A 249 -2.35 3.74 -7.12
N PRO A 250 -3.46 4.23 -7.71
CA PRO A 250 -3.43 4.84 -9.04
C PRO A 250 -2.48 6.02 -9.17
N GLU A 251 -2.33 6.83 -8.10
CA GLU A 251 -1.53 8.04 -8.11
C GLU A 251 -0.09 7.77 -7.67
N LEU A 252 0.08 7.07 -6.54
CA LEU A 252 1.39 6.85 -5.94
C LEU A 252 2.07 5.58 -6.45
N LYS A 253 1.34 4.67 -7.11
CA LYS A 253 1.83 3.36 -7.56
C LYS A 253 2.46 2.55 -6.42
N TYR A 254 1.91 2.69 -5.22
CA TYR A 254 2.37 1.99 -4.01
C TYR A 254 1.43 0.84 -3.63
N PRO A 255 1.93 -0.33 -3.16
CA PRO A 255 1.11 -1.50 -2.84
C PRO A 255 -0.02 -1.23 -1.86
N LYS A 256 -1.23 -1.71 -2.18
CA LYS A 256 -2.43 -1.59 -1.34
C LYS A 256 -2.69 -2.80 -0.44
N GLY A 257 -1.92 -3.88 -0.58
CA GLY A 257 -2.11 -5.12 0.18
C GLY A 257 -3.10 -6.08 -0.48
N ALA A 258 -3.18 -6.03 -1.81
CA ALA A 258 -3.93 -6.95 -2.63
C ALA A 258 -3.15 -7.24 -3.92
N GLY A 259 -3.53 -8.29 -4.64
CA GLY A 259 -2.94 -8.63 -5.91
C GLY A 259 -3.88 -9.50 -6.76
N ARG A 260 -3.40 -9.85 -7.94
CA ARG A 260 -4.10 -10.65 -8.94
C ARG A 260 -3.17 -11.72 -9.48
N VAL A 261 -3.72 -12.90 -9.75
CA VAL A 261 -2.95 -14.02 -10.32
C VAL A 261 -3.77 -14.66 -11.43
N ALA A 262 -3.18 -14.73 -12.62
CA ALA A 262 -3.80 -15.31 -13.80
C ALA A 262 -3.24 -16.71 -14.05
N PHE A 263 -4.15 -17.63 -14.37
CA PHE A 263 -3.82 -19.01 -14.70
C PHE A 263 -4.00 -19.29 -16.19
N SER A 264 -3.11 -20.11 -16.74
CA SER A 264 -3.17 -20.60 -18.12
C SER A 264 -4.35 -21.55 -18.36
N ASN A 265 -4.77 -22.29 -17.33
CA ASN A 265 -5.74 -23.37 -17.45
C ASN A 265 -6.88 -23.25 -16.41
N GLN A 266 -8.03 -23.81 -16.77
CA GLN A 266 -9.25 -23.74 -15.95
C GLN A 266 -9.11 -24.53 -14.63
N GLN A 267 -8.35 -25.63 -14.64
CA GLN A 267 -8.22 -26.52 -13.49
C GLN A 267 -7.48 -25.82 -12.34
N SER A 268 -6.35 -25.17 -12.61
CA SER A 268 -5.59 -24.38 -11.63
C SER A 268 -6.41 -23.21 -11.09
N TYR A 269 -7.16 -22.52 -11.96
CA TYR A 269 -8.07 -21.45 -11.56
C TYR A 269 -9.14 -21.94 -10.57
N ILE A 270 -9.84 -23.03 -10.90
CA ILE A 270 -10.87 -23.61 -10.02
C ILE A 270 -10.27 -24.10 -8.70
N ALA A 271 -9.09 -24.72 -8.74
CA ALA A 271 -8.39 -25.16 -7.53
C ALA A 271 -8.08 -23.99 -6.59
N ALA A 272 -7.58 -22.87 -7.13
CA ALA A 272 -7.28 -21.67 -6.35
C ALA A 272 -8.54 -21.05 -5.72
N ILE A 273 -9.65 -20.93 -6.49
CA ILE A 273 -10.92 -20.42 -5.95
C ILE A 273 -11.49 -21.35 -4.88
N SER A 274 -11.39 -22.66 -5.09
CA SER A 274 -11.93 -23.66 -4.16
C SER A 274 -11.21 -23.65 -2.81
N ALA A 275 -9.91 -23.32 -2.80
CA ALA A 275 -9.13 -23.19 -1.58
C ALA A 275 -9.61 -22.03 -0.70
N ARG A 276 -10.09 -20.92 -1.30
CA ARG A 276 -10.58 -19.67 -0.67
C ARG A 276 -9.56 -18.92 0.20
N PHE A 277 -8.65 -19.62 0.86
CA PHE A 277 -7.61 -19.05 1.70
C PHE A 277 -6.28 -19.74 1.42
N VAL A 278 -5.21 -18.96 1.41
CA VAL A 278 -3.84 -19.44 1.20
C VAL A 278 -2.94 -18.82 2.25
N GLN A 279 -1.93 -19.56 2.72
CA GLN A 279 -0.87 -19.00 3.55
C GLN A 279 0.23 -18.45 2.65
N LEU A 280 0.55 -17.16 2.80
CA LEU A 280 1.68 -16.53 2.14
C LEU A 280 2.77 -16.29 3.17
N GLN A 281 3.94 -16.85 2.91
CA GLN A 281 5.14 -16.64 3.69
C GLN A 281 6.09 -15.71 2.92
N HIS A 282 6.49 -14.60 3.55
CA HIS A 282 7.47 -13.65 3.01
C HIS A 282 8.39 -13.15 4.13
N GLY A 283 9.63 -13.64 4.14
CA GLY A 283 10.53 -13.44 5.28
C GLY A 283 9.93 -14.03 6.56
N ASP A 284 9.83 -13.21 7.60
CA ASP A 284 9.22 -13.58 8.88
C ASP A 284 7.70 -13.38 8.91
N ILE A 285 7.11 -12.85 7.83
CA ILE A 285 5.65 -12.64 7.74
C ILE A 285 5.00 -13.92 7.25
N ASP A 286 4.16 -14.52 8.09
CA ASP A 286 3.21 -15.57 7.70
C ASP A 286 1.78 -15.00 7.78
N LYS A 287 1.09 -14.95 6.65
CA LYS A 287 -0.23 -14.34 6.56
C LYS A 287 -1.19 -15.17 5.74
N ARG A 288 -2.37 -15.40 6.32
CA ARG A 288 -3.50 -16.02 5.64
C ARG A 288 -4.21 -14.98 4.77
N VAL A 289 -4.15 -15.18 3.46
CA VAL A 289 -4.80 -14.31 2.46
C VAL A 289 -6.08 -14.95 1.94
N GLU A 290 -7.00 -14.13 1.46
CA GLU A 290 -8.26 -14.57 0.85
C GLU A 290 -8.14 -14.57 -0.67
N VAL A 291 -8.64 -15.62 -1.31
CA VAL A 291 -8.67 -15.79 -2.76
C VAL A 291 -10.12 -15.74 -3.23
N LYS A 292 -10.40 -14.89 -4.23
CA LYS A 292 -11.72 -14.69 -4.82
C LYS A 292 -11.63 -14.67 -6.35
N PRO A 293 -12.71 -14.99 -7.09
CA PRO A 293 -12.77 -14.75 -8.52
C PRO A 293 -12.54 -13.27 -8.82
N TYR A 294 -11.74 -12.97 -9.84
CA TYR A 294 -11.64 -11.61 -10.36
C TYR A 294 -12.85 -11.34 -11.26
N VAL A 295 -13.71 -10.41 -10.83
CA VAL A 295 -14.97 -10.12 -11.53
C VAL A 295 -14.74 -8.99 -12.54
N LEU A 296 -15.22 -9.20 -13.77
CA LEU A 296 -15.07 -8.31 -14.91
C LEU A 296 -16.37 -7.56 -15.19
N ASP A 297 -16.23 -6.36 -15.73
CA ASP A 297 -17.31 -5.37 -15.82
C ASP A 297 -18.17 -5.43 -17.09
N ASP A 298 -17.66 -6.11 -18.12
CA ASP A 298 -18.09 -6.06 -19.52
C ASP A 298 -18.38 -7.46 -20.09
N GLN A 299 -18.77 -8.39 -19.22
CA GLN A 299 -19.01 -9.77 -19.62
C GLN A 299 -20.46 -9.98 -20.06
N MET A 300 -20.62 -10.70 -21.16
CA MET A 300 -21.94 -11.16 -21.61
C MET A 300 -22.42 -12.31 -20.74
N CYS A 301 -23.74 -12.52 -20.70
CA CYS A 301 -24.30 -13.68 -20.03
C CYS A 301 -23.83 -14.97 -20.72
N ASP A 302 -23.22 -15.88 -19.96
CA ASP A 302 -22.64 -17.11 -20.51
C ASP A 302 -23.70 -18.06 -21.09
N GLU A 303 -24.95 -17.94 -20.63
CA GLU A 303 -26.08 -18.80 -21.03
C GLU A 303 -26.79 -18.34 -22.29
N CYS A 304 -26.99 -17.03 -22.45
CA CYS A 304 -27.78 -16.49 -23.56
C CYS A 304 -27.00 -15.52 -24.46
N GLN A 305 -25.74 -15.23 -24.13
CA GLN A 305 -24.87 -14.34 -24.90
C GLN A 305 -25.51 -12.97 -25.20
N GLY A 306 -26.26 -12.44 -24.23
CA GLY A 306 -26.95 -11.14 -24.35
C GLY A 306 -28.32 -11.18 -25.04
N GLN A 307 -28.72 -12.31 -25.64
CA GLN A 307 -29.96 -12.41 -26.42
C GLN A 307 -31.22 -12.12 -25.61
N ARG A 308 -31.25 -12.50 -24.33
CA ARG A 308 -32.41 -12.30 -23.43
C ARG A 308 -32.39 -10.97 -22.67
N CYS A 309 -31.40 -10.11 -22.90
CA CYS A 309 -31.24 -8.84 -22.20
C CYS A 309 -30.90 -7.67 -23.13
N GLY A 310 -31.28 -7.78 -24.42
CA GLY A 310 -31.09 -6.71 -25.41
C GLY A 310 -29.62 -6.35 -25.63
N GLY A 311 -28.71 -7.32 -25.53
CA GLY A 311 -27.27 -7.11 -25.68
C GLY A 311 -26.57 -6.45 -24.49
N LYS A 312 -27.27 -6.22 -23.36
CA LYS A 312 -26.65 -5.68 -22.14
C LYS A 312 -25.71 -6.72 -21.49
N PHE A 313 -24.64 -6.22 -20.87
CA PHE A 313 -23.74 -7.03 -20.04
C PHE A 313 -24.47 -7.66 -18.85
N ALA A 314 -23.95 -8.80 -18.40
CA ALA A 314 -24.48 -9.54 -17.27
C ALA A 314 -24.26 -8.77 -15.95
N PRO A 315 -25.32 -8.44 -15.19
CA PRO A 315 -25.20 -7.75 -13.91
C PRO A 315 -24.78 -8.67 -12.76
N PHE A 316 -24.84 -10.00 -12.94
CA PHE A 316 -24.58 -10.97 -11.90
C PHE A 316 -23.42 -11.90 -12.26
N PHE A 317 -22.54 -12.12 -11.30
CA PHE A 317 -21.55 -13.19 -11.34
C PHE A 317 -21.81 -14.20 -10.21
N CYS A 318 -21.89 -15.49 -10.54
CA CYS A 318 -22.01 -16.54 -9.54
C CYS A 318 -20.62 -17.06 -9.14
N ALA A 319 -20.15 -16.73 -7.93
CA ALA A 319 -18.86 -17.17 -7.43
C ALA A 319 -18.83 -18.61 -6.88
N ASN A 320 -19.95 -19.35 -6.96
CA ASN A 320 -19.95 -20.76 -6.60
C ASN A 320 -19.13 -21.56 -7.63
N VAL A 321 -18.27 -22.47 -7.16
CA VAL A 321 -17.39 -23.31 -7.98
C VAL A 321 -18.12 -24.15 -9.03
N THR A 322 -19.39 -24.50 -8.81
CA THR A 322 -20.19 -25.25 -9.79
C THR A 322 -20.77 -24.36 -10.90
N CYS A 323 -20.66 -23.03 -10.78
CA CYS A 323 -21.14 -22.05 -11.75
C CYS A 323 -19.95 -21.28 -12.35
N LEU A 324 -19.29 -20.41 -11.57
CA LEU A 324 -18.21 -19.50 -12.00
C LEU A 324 -18.54 -18.79 -13.34
N GLN A 325 -19.76 -18.26 -13.43
CA GLN A 325 -20.37 -17.77 -14.66
C GLN A 325 -21.09 -16.44 -14.45
N TYR A 326 -21.20 -15.70 -15.55
CA TYR A 326 -21.93 -14.45 -15.66
C TYR A 326 -23.35 -14.71 -16.16
N TYR A 327 -24.34 -14.11 -15.48
CA TYR A 327 -25.75 -14.30 -15.79
C TYR A 327 -26.48 -12.96 -15.96
N CYS A 328 -27.35 -12.87 -16.97
CA CYS A 328 -28.39 -11.86 -17.00
C CYS A 328 -29.48 -12.19 -15.97
N GLU A 329 -30.34 -11.22 -15.64
CA GLU A 329 -31.40 -11.40 -14.64
C GLU A 329 -32.30 -12.60 -14.94
N HIS A 330 -32.72 -12.75 -16.21
CA HIS A 330 -33.56 -13.87 -16.65
C HIS A 330 -32.87 -15.24 -16.48
N CYS A 331 -31.60 -15.35 -16.89
CA CYS A 331 -30.87 -16.61 -16.81
C CYS A 331 -30.51 -16.95 -15.35
N TRP A 332 -30.20 -15.93 -14.53
CA TRP A 332 -29.97 -16.12 -13.10
C TRP A 332 -31.20 -16.75 -12.43
N ALA A 333 -32.38 -16.15 -12.61
CA ALA A 333 -33.63 -16.65 -12.03
C ALA A 333 -33.97 -18.07 -12.51
N ALA A 334 -33.79 -18.36 -13.81
CA ALA A 334 -34.08 -19.67 -14.38
C ALA A 334 -33.15 -20.80 -13.90
N ILE A 335 -31.89 -20.48 -13.59
CA ILE A 335 -30.87 -21.47 -13.22
C ILE A 335 -30.77 -21.63 -11.71
N HIS A 336 -30.83 -20.54 -10.96
CA HIS A 336 -30.67 -20.55 -9.50
C HIS A 336 -31.98 -20.79 -8.75
N SER A 337 -33.11 -20.96 -9.44
CA SER A 337 -34.34 -21.54 -8.85
C SER A 337 -34.35 -23.07 -8.88
N ARG A 338 -33.37 -23.72 -9.52
CA ARG A 338 -33.28 -25.18 -9.58
C ARG A 338 -32.71 -25.75 -8.30
N GLN A 339 -33.18 -26.96 -7.95
CA GLN A 339 -32.75 -27.68 -6.77
C GLN A 339 -31.21 -27.80 -6.70
N GLY A 340 -30.64 -27.45 -5.56
CA GLY A 340 -29.19 -27.49 -5.31
C GLY A 340 -28.41 -26.25 -5.76
N ARG A 341 -29.05 -25.25 -6.37
CA ARG A 341 -28.43 -23.93 -6.69
C ARG A 341 -29.09 -22.74 -5.98
N GLU A 342 -30.14 -23.01 -5.21
CA GLU A 342 -30.99 -22.01 -4.55
C GLU A 342 -30.24 -21.16 -3.49
N TYR A 343 -29.16 -21.71 -2.93
CA TYR A 343 -28.33 -21.04 -1.93
C TYR A 343 -27.18 -20.22 -2.54
N HIS A 344 -27.03 -20.22 -3.87
CA HIS A 344 -25.99 -19.42 -4.52
C HIS A 344 -26.35 -17.95 -4.43
N LYS A 345 -25.37 -17.11 -4.07
CA LYS A 345 -25.57 -15.66 -3.97
C LYS A 345 -24.92 -14.96 -5.16
N PRO A 346 -25.65 -14.07 -5.86
CA PRO A 346 -25.05 -13.30 -6.93
C PRO A 346 -24.10 -12.27 -6.32
N LEU A 347 -22.91 -12.14 -6.89
CA LEU A 347 -22.13 -10.93 -6.75
C LEU A 347 -22.74 -9.91 -7.70
N VAL A 348 -23.36 -8.87 -7.12
CA VAL A 348 -24.00 -7.78 -7.84
C VAL A 348 -23.02 -6.61 -7.92
N LYS A 349 -22.88 -6.07 -9.11
CA LYS A 349 -22.04 -4.89 -9.36
C LYS A 349 -22.75 -3.62 -8.88
N GLU A 350 -22.32 -3.03 -7.76
CA GLU A 350 -22.70 -1.66 -7.41
C GLU A 350 -21.87 -0.68 -8.25
N GLY A 351 -22.41 -0.16 -9.38
CA GLY A 351 -21.67 0.86 -10.13
C GLY A 351 -22.07 1.17 -11.57
N ALA A 352 -23.19 0.67 -12.10
CA ALA A 352 -23.59 0.99 -13.48
C ALA A 352 -23.97 2.47 -13.72
N ASP A 353 -24.04 3.31 -12.66
CA ASP A 353 -24.62 4.66 -12.76
C ASP A 353 -23.85 5.79 -12.04
N ARG A 354 -22.58 5.58 -11.66
CA ARG A 354 -21.73 6.71 -11.23
C ARG A 354 -20.90 7.22 -12.41
N PRO A 355 -21.08 8.48 -12.85
CA PRO A 355 -20.15 9.08 -13.81
C PRO A 355 -18.75 9.05 -13.20
N ARG A 356 -17.76 8.63 -14.02
CA ARG A 356 -16.34 8.64 -13.64
C ARG A 356 -16.02 9.96 -12.95
N ALA A 357 -15.60 9.90 -11.69
CA ALA A 357 -15.20 11.10 -10.96
C ALA A 357 -14.12 11.82 -11.77
N VAL A 358 -14.45 13.03 -12.20
CA VAL A 358 -13.53 13.97 -12.84
C VAL A 358 -12.31 14.16 -11.92
N PRO A 359 -11.08 14.21 -12.47
CA PRO A 359 -9.90 14.49 -11.67
C PRO A 359 -10.06 15.87 -11.00
N PHE A 360 -9.96 15.91 -9.68
CA PHE A 360 -9.82 17.15 -8.94
C PHE A 360 -8.59 17.90 -9.47
N ARG A 361 -8.78 19.09 -10.03
CA ARG A 361 -7.73 20.07 -10.25
C ARG A 361 -7.61 20.91 -8.99
N TRP A 362 -6.42 20.95 -8.39
CA TRP A 362 -6.07 21.98 -7.41
C TRP A 362 -5.35 23.12 -8.15
N CYS A 363 -5.89 24.32 -8.00
CA CYS A 363 -5.22 25.60 -8.30
C CYS A 363 -4.28 25.98 -7.15
#